data_AF-A0A257TUU4-F1
#
_entry.id   AF-A0A257TUU4-F1
#
_cell.length_a   1.000
_cell.length_b   1.000
_cell.length_c   1.000
_cell.angle_alpha   90.00
_cell.angle_beta   90.00
_cell.angle_gamma   90.00
#
_symmetry.space_group_name_H-M   'P 1'
#
loop_
_entity.id
_entity.type
_entity.pdbx_description
1 polymer ?
#
loop_
_entity_poly.entity_id
_entity_poly.type
_entity_poly.pdbx_seq_one_letter_code
_entity_poly.pdbx_strand_id
1 'polypeptide(L)'
;MKGSHVALALAVFAAGVVVGVAASAPGSKVEKSMYAGRSPKDAAAGLLAAAGKQAGKGSWENIAVGRVYYLSGDKAQGQAIFDRVFAGKVKKDDFIRLGRVYVEAKEWDKAKAAFEKALALDPKDEGNLSEVGAWYNLHGDRAKAEEYFGRAFERKPDEIWYTVNAAGSYVGVKPQ
;
A
#
# COMPACT_ATOMS: atom_id res chain seq x y z
N MET A 1 34.63 43.61 44.26
CA MET A 1 35.28 43.70 42.94
C MET A 1 35.47 42.29 42.41
N LYS A 2 35.13 42.07 41.14
CA LYS A 2 34.82 40.79 40.50
C LYS A 2 36.08 39.92 40.32
N GLY A 3 36.03 38.67 40.79
CA GLY A 3 36.99 37.61 40.50
C GLY A 3 36.42 36.65 39.45
N SER A 4 37.19 36.47 38.39
CA SER A 4 36.91 35.66 37.20
C SER A 4 36.90 34.16 37.49
N HIS A 5 35.92 33.42 36.97
CA HIS A 5 36.13 32.03 36.55
C HIS A 5 35.27 31.73 35.31
N VAL A 6 35.95 31.60 34.18
CA VAL A 6 35.43 31.03 32.94
C VAL A 6 35.31 29.52 33.18
N ALA A 7 34.09 29.01 33.25
CA ALA A 7 33.83 27.58 33.25
C ALA A 7 33.58 27.11 31.81
N LEU A 8 34.62 26.54 31.20
CA LEU A 8 34.55 25.85 29.92
C LEU A 8 33.96 24.45 30.17
N ALA A 9 32.67 24.26 29.93
CA ALA A 9 32.05 22.94 29.99
C ALA A 9 32.23 22.22 28.64
N LEU A 10 33.25 21.38 28.56
CA LEU A 10 33.40 20.34 27.55
C LEU A 10 32.31 19.28 27.76
N ALA A 11 31.27 19.29 26.94
CA ALA A 11 30.32 18.18 26.87
C ALA A 11 30.91 17.08 25.97
N VAL A 12 31.52 16.07 26.61
CA VAL A 12 31.97 14.83 25.96
C VAL A 12 30.74 14.03 25.57
N PHE A 13 30.56 13.79 24.26
CA PHE A 13 29.56 12.88 23.71
C PHE A 13 29.97 11.44 24.05
N ALA A 14 29.41 10.86 25.12
CA ALA A 14 29.49 9.42 25.33
C ALA A 14 28.44 8.74 24.43
N ALA A 15 28.91 8.17 23.32
CA ALA A 15 28.12 7.31 22.45
C ALA A 15 27.73 6.03 23.21
N GLY A 16 26.58 6.07 23.88
CA GLY A 16 25.89 4.86 24.33
C GLY A 16 25.33 4.15 23.11
N VAL A 17 25.83 2.95 22.84
CA VAL A 17 25.27 2.02 21.86
C VAL A 17 23.82 1.76 22.26
N VAL A 18 22.88 2.45 21.61
CA VAL A 18 21.46 2.07 21.67
C VAL A 18 21.34 0.83 20.80
N VAL A 19 21.50 -0.34 21.43
CA VAL A 19 20.98 -1.58 20.87
C VAL A 19 19.47 -1.37 20.74
N GLY A 20 19.04 -1.04 19.53
CA GLY A 20 17.65 -0.77 19.19
C GLY A 20 16.80 -2.04 19.29
N VAL A 21 16.49 -2.48 20.50
CA VAL A 21 15.21 -3.13 20.74
C VAL A 21 14.20 -1.99 20.76
N ALA A 22 13.73 -1.58 19.58
CA ALA A 22 12.55 -0.74 19.50
C ALA A 22 11.44 -1.49 20.25
N ALA A 23 11.13 -1.04 21.46
CA ALA A 23 10.00 -1.55 22.22
C ALA A 23 8.76 -1.34 21.35
N SER A 24 8.29 -2.43 20.73
CA SER A 24 7.13 -2.44 19.88
C SER A 24 5.96 -1.82 20.66
N ALA A 25 5.23 -0.87 20.06
CA ALA A 25 4.16 -0.12 20.74
C ALA A 25 3.21 -1.08 21.51
N PRO A 26 2.71 -0.72 22.71
CA PRO A 26 1.84 -1.59 23.49
C PRO A 26 0.69 -2.20 22.67
N GLY A 27 0.70 -3.54 22.54
CA GLY A 27 -0.27 -4.32 21.77
C GLY A 27 0.00 -4.45 20.26
N SER A 28 1.20 -4.12 19.76
CA SER A 28 1.64 -4.49 18.41
C SER A 28 2.19 -5.93 18.33
N LYS A 29 2.55 -6.54 19.47
CA LYS A 29 3.01 -7.93 19.52
C LYS A 29 1.83 -8.88 19.38
N VAL A 30 1.92 -9.81 18.44
CA VAL A 30 0.91 -10.85 18.27
C VAL A 30 1.08 -11.91 19.36
N GLU A 31 0.01 -12.19 20.08
CA GLU A 31 -0.06 -13.25 21.08
C GLU A 31 -0.92 -14.42 20.59
N LYS A 32 -0.59 -15.64 21.00
CA LYS A 32 -1.40 -16.83 20.67
C LYS A 32 -2.87 -16.66 21.06
N SER A 33 -3.12 -15.97 22.18
CA SER A 33 -4.46 -15.64 22.68
C SER A 33 -5.31 -14.83 21.70
N MET A 34 -4.70 -14.17 20.70
CA MET A 34 -5.40 -13.38 19.68
C MET A 34 -6.00 -14.22 18.56
N TYR A 35 -5.56 -15.47 18.36
CA TYR A 35 -6.01 -16.30 17.23
C TYR A 35 -6.23 -17.78 17.56
N ALA A 36 -5.46 -18.36 18.47
CA ALA A 36 -5.54 -19.78 18.79
C ALA A 36 -6.85 -20.10 19.53
N GLY A 37 -7.59 -21.10 19.03
CA GLY A 37 -8.87 -21.54 19.60
C GLY A 37 -10.04 -20.56 19.41
N ARG A 38 -9.84 -19.45 18.69
CA ARG A 38 -10.89 -18.47 18.38
C ARG A 38 -11.62 -18.82 17.10
N SER A 39 -12.83 -18.29 16.95
CA SER A 39 -13.52 -18.31 15.65
C SER A 39 -12.68 -17.56 14.60
N PRO A 40 -12.80 -17.87 13.29
CA PRO A 40 -12.07 -17.14 12.25
C PRO A 40 -12.30 -15.62 12.31
N LYS A 41 -13.52 -15.17 12.63
CA LYS A 41 -13.86 -13.75 12.75
C LYS A 41 -13.14 -13.09 13.93
N ASP A 42 -13.14 -13.74 15.10
CA ASP A 42 -12.50 -13.18 16.29
C ASP A 42 -10.97 -13.21 16.18
N ALA A 43 -10.42 -14.26 15.55
CA ALA A 43 -9.01 -14.36 15.24
C ALA A 43 -8.57 -13.23 14.29
N ALA A 44 -9.31 -13.02 13.20
CA ALA A 44 -9.05 -11.94 12.26
C ALA A 44 -9.14 -10.57 12.94
N ALA A 45 -10.17 -10.33 13.75
CA ALA A 45 -10.33 -9.06 14.46
C ALA A 45 -9.15 -8.77 15.41
N GLY A 46 -8.71 -9.76 16.20
CA GLY A 46 -7.55 -9.63 17.09
C GLY A 46 -6.26 -9.34 16.33
N LEU A 47 -6.01 -10.07 15.24
CA LEU A 47 -4.82 -9.89 14.40
C LEU A 47 -4.83 -8.57 13.64
N LEU A 48 -5.98 -8.12 13.13
CA LEU A 48 -6.10 -6.84 12.43
C LEU A 48 -5.93 -5.64 13.36
N ALA A 49 -6.38 -5.75 14.61
CA ALA A 49 -6.09 -4.73 15.63
C ALA A 49 -4.57 -4.60 15.89
N ALA A 50 -3.85 -5.73 15.97
CA ALA A 50 -2.39 -5.72 16.08
C ALA A 50 -1.72 -5.17 14.81
N ALA A 51 -2.17 -5.59 13.62
CA ALA A 51 -1.65 -5.13 12.34
C ALA A 51 -1.85 -3.62 12.13
N GLY A 52 -2.99 -3.06 12.52
CA GLY A 52 -3.23 -1.62 12.46
C GLY A 52 -2.23 -0.82 13.33
N LYS A 53 -1.84 -1.35 14.48
CA LYS A 53 -0.79 -0.75 15.32
C LYS A 53 0.60 -0.87 14.69
N GLN A 54 0.91 -2.02 14.08
CA GLN A 54 2.17 -2.26 13.38
C GLN A 54 2.32 -1.36 12.14
N ALA A 55 1.24 -1.15 11.40
CA ALA A 55 1.20 -0.34 10.18
C ALA A 55 1.59 1.13 10.43
N GLY A 56 1.37 1.63 11.65
CA GLY A 56 1.69 3.01 12.00
C GLY A 56 1.08 4.00 11.01
N LYS A 57 1.93 4.88 10.45
CA LYS A 57 1.53 5.88 9.44
C LYS A 57 1.77 5.44 7.98
N GLY A 58 2.20 4.20 7.75
CA GLY A 58 2.52 3.70 6.42
C GLY A 58 1.26 3.51 5.56
N SER A 59 1.20 4.11 4.37
CA SER A 59 0.04 4.03 3.49
C SER A 59 -0.17 2.61 2.96
N TRP A 60 0.90 1.94 2.55
CA TRP A 60 0.86 0.58 2.03
C TRP A 60 0.32 -0.42 3.07
N GLU A 61 0.90 -0.41 4.27
CA GLU A 61 0.51 -1.32 5.35
C GLU A 61 -0.94 -1.06 5.78
N ASN A 62 -1.35 0.22 5.86
CA ASN A 62 -2.73 0.56 6.18
C ASN A 62 -3.71 0.13 5.06
N ILE A 63 -3.35 0.27 3.78
CA ILE A 63 -4.17 -0.25 2.68
C ILE A 63 -4.27 -1.78 2.76
N ALA A 64 -3.21 -2.48 3.15
CA ALA A 64 -3.25 -3.94 3.35
C ALA A 64 -4.21 -4.34 4.49
N VAL A 65 -4.19 -3.63 5.62
CA VAL A 65 -5.16 -3.83 6.72
C VAL A 65 -6.58 -3.52 6.24
N GLY A 66 -6.77 -2.38 5.58
CA GLY A 66 -8.06 -1.96 5.01
C GLY A 66 -8.60 -2.98 3.99
N ARG A 67 -7.75 -3.56 3.15
CA ARG A 67 -8.10 -4.62 2.19
C ARG A 67 -8.74 -5.81 2.89
N VAL A 68 -8.15 -6.28 4.01
CA VAL A 68 -8.71 -7.44 4.72
C VAL A 68 -10.08 -7.12 5.31
N TYR A 69 -10.24 -5.97 5.96
CA TYR A 69 -11.57 -5.52 6.43
C TYR A 69 -12.58 -5.42 5.29
N TYR A 70 -12.18 -4.79 4.18
CA TYR A 70 -13.05 -4.54 3.04
C TYR A 70 -13.52 -5.84 2.36
N LEU A 71 -12.62 -6.79 2.16
CA LEU A 71 -12.92 -8.06 1.49
C LEU A 71 -13.58 -9.10 2.42
N SER A 72 -13.39 -9.00 3.73
CA SER A 72 -14.01 -9.90 4.71
C SER A 72 -15.45 -9.53 5.10
N GLY A 73 -15.98 -8.44 4.52
CA GLY A 73 -17.37 -8.00 4.70
C GLY A 73 -17.54 -6.78 5.61
N ASP A 74 -16.52 -6.40 6.39
CA ASP A 74 -16.52 -5.13 7.13
C ASP A 74 -16.04 -3.98 6.23
N LYS A 75 -16.80 -3.74 5.16
CA LYS A 75 -16.52 -2.71 4.17
C LYS A 75 -16.43 -1.31 4.79
N ALA A 76 -17.21 -1.04 5.83
CA ALA A 76 -17.19 0.24 6.53
C ALA A 76 -15.83 0.50 7.20
N GLN A 77 -15.28 -0.46 7.94
CA GLN A 77 -13.95 -0.31 8.54
C GLN A 77 -12.85 -0.22 7.48
N GLY A 78 -12.91 -1.06 6.43
CA GLY A 78 -11.97 -1.00 5.32
C GLY A 78 -11.96 0.37 4.65
N GLN A 79 -13.14 0.91 4.33
CA GLN A 79 -13.28 2.23 3.70
C GLN A 79 -12.76 3.34 4.61
N ALA A 80 -13.08 3.32 5.90
CA ALA A 80 -12.58 4.32 6.85
C ALA A 80 -11.04 4.32 6.96
N ILE A 81 -10.39 3.17 6.78
CA ILE A 81 -8.93 3.09 6.70
C ILE A 81 -8.42 3.72 5.40
N PHE A 82 -9.05 3.41 4.26
CA PHE A 82 -8.70 4.04 2.99
C PHE A 82 -8.86 5.56 3.07
N ASP A 83 -9.99 6.07 3.55
CA ASP A 83 -10.26 7.51 3.67
C ASP A 83 -9.17 8.21 4.50
N ARG A 84 -8.72 7.58 5.59
CA ARG A 84 -7.62 8.09 6.41
C ARG A 84 -6.29 8.14 5.66
N VAL A 85 -5.97 7.10 4.89
CA VAL A 85 -4.76 7.07 4.05
C VAL A 85 -4.82 8.18 3.01
N PHE A 86 -5.96 8.34 2.35
CA PHE A 86 -6.15 9.32 1.27
C PHE A 86 -6.37 10.77 1.75
N ALA A 87 -6.59 10.98 3.05
CA ALA A 87 -6.55 12.30 3.69
C ALA A 87 -5.11 12.79 3.97
N GLY A 88 -4.11 11.92 3.83
CA GLY A 88 -2.69 12.21 4.08
C GLY A 88 -1.89 12.55 2.83
N LYS A 89 -0.58 12.32 2.88
CA LYS A 89 0.30 12.42 1.71
C LYS A 89 0.15 11.17 0.86
N VAL A 90 -0.50 11.31 -0.29
CA VAL A 90 -0.81 10.21 -1.21
C VAL A 90 0.23 10.12 -2.33
N LYS A 91 0.56 8.90 -2.74
CA LYS A 91 1.40 8.58 -3.91
C LYS A 91 0.56 7.85 -4.96
N LYS A 92 1.01 7.87 -6.22
CA LYS A 92 0.38 7.09 -7.31
C LYS A 92 0.20 5.62 -6.95
N ASP A 93 1.19 5.06 -6.24
CA ASP A 93 1.26 3.68 -5.80
C ASP A 93 0.14 3.31 -4.82
N ASP A 94 -0.32 4.26 -4.01
CA ASP A 94 -1.43 4.05 -3.09
C ASP A 94 -2.74 3.88 -3.87
N PHE A 95 -2.94 4.66 -4.94
CA PHE A 95 -4.09 4.52 -5.82
C PHE A 95 -4.06 3.21 -6.62
N ILE A 96 -2.90 2.76 -7.10
CA ILE A 96 -2.78 1.43 -7.74
C ILE A 96 -3.19 0.33 -6.76
N ARG A 97 -2.68 0.37 -5.52
CA ARG A 97 -3.03 -0.61 -4.48
C ARG A 97 -4.51 -0.59 -4.17
N LEU A 98 -5.12 0.59 -4.03
CA LEU A 98 -6.56 0.72 -3.82
C LEU A 98 -7.35 0.17 -5.01
N GLY A 99 -6.91 0.44 -6.24
CA GLY A 99 -7.50 -0.11 -7.45
C GLY A 99 -7.50 -1.64 -7.46
N ARG A 100 -6.37 -2.27 -7.12
CA ARG A 100 -6.27 -3.73 -6.97
C ARG A 100 -7.27 -4.27 -5.93
N VAL A 101 -7.41 -3.60 -4.77
CA VAL A 101 -8.42 -3.99 -3.76
C VAL A 101 -9.84 -3.96 -4.33
N TYR A 102 -10.18 -2.90 -5.07
CA TYR A 102 -11.51 -2.79 -5.68
C TYR A 102 -11.73 -3.81 -6.80
N VAL A 103 -10.71 -4.18 -7.57
CA VAL A 103 -10.81 -5.30 -8.52
C VAL A 103 -11.12 -6.60 -7.79
N GLU A 104 -10.42 -6.89 -6.70
CA GLU A 104 -10.68 -8.08 -5.89
C GLU A 104 -12.08 -8.08 -5.28
N ALA A 105 -12.58 -6.90 -4.89
CA ALA A 105 -13.94 -6.71 -4.41
C ALA A 105 -15.01 -6.80 -5.52
N LYS A 106 -14.60 -7.00 -6.79
CA LYS A 106 -15.46 -6.96 -7.98
C LYS A 106 -16.16 -5.62 -8.19
N GLU A 107 -15.54 -4.54 -7.73
CA GLU A 107 -16.02 -3.16 -7.82
C GLU A 107 -15.24 -2.40 -8.89
N TRP A 108 -15.41 -2.81 -10.15
CA TRP A 108 -14.60 -2.30 -11.29
C TRP A 108 -14.66 -0.78 -11.44
N ASP A 109 -15.84 -0.16 -11.28
CA ASP A 109 -15.96 1.30 -11.43
C ASP A 109 -15.08 2.07 -10.43
N LYS A 110 -14.97 1.57 -9.18
CA LYS A 110 -14.08 2.16 -8.19
C LYS A 110 -12.62 1.88 -8.49
N ALA A 111 -12.32 0.67 -8.99
CA ALA A 111 -10.97 0.31 -9.40
C ALA A 111 -10.48 1.22 -10.52
N LYS A 112 -11.30 1.39 -11.56
CA LYS A 112 -11.07 2.29 -12.69
C LYS A 112 -10.78 3.71 -12.22
N ALA A 113 -11.63 4.28 -11.36
CA ALA A 113 -11.42 5.61 -10.81
C ALA A 113 -10.11 5.73 -10.01
N ALA A 114 -9.71 4.69 -9.27
CA ALA A 114 -8.44 4.68 -8.56
C ALA A 114 -7.26 4.62 -9.53
N PHE A 115 -7.30 3.76 -10.55
CA PHE A 115 -6.26 3.68 -11.57
C PHE A 115 -6.10 4.99 -12.35
N GLU A 116 -7.20 5.63 -12.74
CA GLU A 116 -7.16 6.94 -13.42
C GLU A 116 -6.53 8.02 -12.54
N LYS A 117 -6.81 8.03 -11.23
CA LYS A 117 -6.11 8.92 -10.29
C LYS A 117 -4.62 8.62 -10.17
N ALA A 118 -4.23 7.34 -10.18
CA ALA A 118 -2.82 6.96 -10.17
C ALA A 118 -2.07 7.50 -11.40
N LEU A 119 -2.66 7.35 -12.59
CA LEU A 119 -2.10 7.82 -13.85
C LEU A 119 -2.05 9.36 -13.95
N ALA A 120 -2.98 10.05 -13.30
CA ALA A 120 -2.99 11.51 -13.23
C ALA A 120 -1.90 12.09 -12.30
N LEU A 121 -1.51 11.37 -11.25
CA LEU A 121 -0.51 11.85 -10.28
C LEU A 121 0.91 11.87 -10.84
N ASP A 122 1.25 10.92 -11.71
CA ASP A 122 2.53 10.91 -12.39
C ASP A 122 2.34 10.53 -13.86
N PRO A 123 2.01 11.51 -14.72
CA PRO A 123 1.76 11.25 -16.13
C PRO A 123 2.99 10.74 -16.90
N LYS A 124 4.18 10.85 -16.32
CA LYS A 124 5.45 10.47 -16.95
C LYS A 124 5.97 9.12 -16.46
N ASP A 125 5.49 8.64 -15.31
CA ASP A 125 5.86 7.34 -14.77
C ASP A 125 4.90 6.26 -15.28
N GLU A 126 5.28 5.74 -16.43
CA GLU A 126 4.56 4.70 -17.15
C GLU A 126 4.80 3.28 -16.59
N GLY A 127 5.49 3.16 -15.44
CA GLY A 127 5.75 1.90 -14.74
C GLY A 127 4.52 1.02 -14.54
N ASN A 128 3.37 1.67 -14.31
CA ASN A 128 2.11 1.00 -14.00
C ASN A 128 1.15 0.92 -15.20
N LEU A 129 1.50 1.47 -16.38
CA LEU A 129 0.60 1.49 -17.53
C LEU A 129 0.26 0.08 -18.03
N SER A 130 1.25 -0.81 -18.09
CA SER A 130 1.00 -2.19 -18.49
C SER A 130 0.10 -2.93 -17.50
N GLU A 131 0.23 -2.66 -16.20
CA GLU A 131 -0.61 -3.28 -15.18
C GLU A 131 -2.05 -2.76 -15.26
N VAL A 132 -2.22 -1.44 -15.36
CA VAL A 132 -3.53 -0.82 -15.54
C VAL A 132 -4.16 -1.30 -16.84
N GLY A 133 -3.42 -1.30 -17.96
CA GLY A 133 -3.87 -1.85 -19.23
C GLY A 133 -4.34 -3.31 -19.12
N ALA A 134 -3.61 -4.15 -18.40
CA ALA A 134 -4.02 -5.52 -18.14
C ALA A 134 -5.36 -5.58 -17.38
N TRP A 135 -5.56 -4.72 -16.39
CA TRP A 135 -6.84 -4.63 -15.69
C TRP A 135 -7.98 -4.19 -16.60
N TYR A 136 -7.78 -3.20 -17.48
CA TYR A 136 -8.81 -2.78 -18.44
C TYR A 136 -9.16 -3.91 -19.43
N ASN A 137 -8.15 -4.64 -19.93
CA ASN A 137 -8.38 -5.76 -20.86
C ASN A 137 -9.19 -6.88 -20.20
N LEU A 138 -8.83 -7.25 -18.96
CA LEU A 138 -9.54 -8.28 -18.18
C LEU A 138 -10.99 -7.89 -17.85
N HIS A 139 -11.33 -6.60 -17.92
CA HIS A 139 -12.70 -6.09 -17.70
C HIS A 139 -13.37 -5.65 -19.01
N GLY A 140 -12.86 -6.08 -20.17
CA GLY A 140 -13.52 -5.94 -21.46
C GLY A 140 -13.24 -4.62 -22.21
N ASP A 141 -12.49 -3.69 -21.62
CA ASP A 141 -12.09 -2.45 -22.29
C ASP A 141 -10.74 -2.64 -22.99
N ARG A 142 -10.77 -3.47 -24.02
CA ARG A 142 -9.58 -3.82 -24.82
C ARG A 142 -8.97 -2.60 -25.51
N ALA A 143 -9.79 -1.68 -25.99
CA ALA A 143 -9.31 -0.48 -26.68
C ALA A 143 -8.46 0.39 -25.75
N LYS A 144 -8.92 0.63 -24.52
CA LYS A 144 -8.14 1.37 -23.53
C LYS A 144 -6.88 0.62 -23.08
N ALA A 145 -6.96 -0.71 -22.98
CA ALA A 145 -5.81 -1.53 -22.69
C ALA A 145 -4.71 -1.39 -23.76
N GLU A 146 -5.07 -1.47 -25.04
CA GLU A 146 -4.14 -1.33 -26.17
C GLU A 146 -3.50 0.07 -26.21
N GLU A 147 -4.23 1.13 -25.85
CA GLU A 147 -3.67 2.48 -25.66
C GLU A 147 -2.58 2.48 -24.57
N TYR A 148 -2.86 1.91 -23.40
CA TYR A 148 -1.90 1.88 -22.29
C TYR A 148 -0.70 0.97 -22.57
N PHE A 149 -0.91 -0.18 -23.23
CA PHE A 149 0.18 -1.04 -23.67
C PHE A 149 1.08 -0.36 -24.70
N GLY A 150 0.49 0.34 -25.69
CA GLY A 150 1.24 1.07 -26.70
C GLY A 150 2.20 2.07 -26.07
N ARG A 151 1.70 2.91 -25.16
CA ARG A 151 2.53 3.86 -24.41
C ARG A 151 3.64 3.18 -23.61
N ALA A 152 3.30 2.13 -22.85
CA ALA A 152 4.29 1.38 -22.07
C ALA A 152 5.43 0.83 -22.95
N PHE A 153 5.11 0.27 -24.12
CA PHE A 153 6.09 -0.27 -25.06
C PHE A 153 6.87 0.80 -25.84
N GLU A 154 6.28 1.96 -26.11
CA GLU A 154 7.01 3.12 -26.64
C GLU A 154 8.11 3.57 -25.68
N ARG A 155 7.84 3.49 -24.37
CA ARG A 155 8.79 3.93 -23.34
C ARG A 155 9.87 2.92 -23.03
N LYS A 156 9.49 1.65 -22.86
CA LYS A 156 10.42 0.52 -22.63
C LYS A 156 9.96 -0.71 -23.42
N PRO A 157 10.44 -0.89 -24.65
CA PRO A 157 10.02 -2.01 -25.50
C PRO A 157 10.51 -3.37 -25.00
N ASP A 158 11.51 -3.40 -24.12
CA ASP A 158 12.19 -4.59 -23.59
C ASP A 158 11.95 -4.83 -22.09
N GLU A 159 10.95 -4.16 -21.50
CA GLU A 159 10.57 -4.38 -20.10
C GLU A 159 9.71 -5.64 -19.96
N ILE A 160 10.27 -6.68 -19.35
CA ILE A 160 9.63 -8.01 -19.23
C ILE A 160 8.25 -7.93 -18.57
N TRP A 161 8.09 -7.09 -17.56
CA TRP A 161 6.81 -6.95 -16.84
C TRP A 161 5.71 -6.36 -17.72
N TYR A 162 6.05 -5.49 -18.67
CA TYR A 162 5.07 -4.91 -19.58
C TYR A 162 4.52 -5.99 -20.52
N THR A 163 5.43 -6.79 -21.07
CA THR A 163 5.09 -7.91 -21.94
C THR A 163 4.28 -8.99 -21.22
N VAL A 164 4.68 -9.36 -19.99
CA VAL A 164 3.97 -10.37 -19.18
C VAL A 164 2.56 -9.89 -18.79
N ASN A 165 2.40 -8.63 -18.38
CA ASN A 165 1.08 -8.08 -18.04
C ASN A 165 0.14 -8.06 -19.25
N ALA A 166 0.62 -7.59 -20.40
CA ALA A 166 -0.17 -7.55 -21.63
C ALA A 166 -0.57 -8.98 -22.06
N ALA A 167 0.41 -9.89 -22.18
CA ALA A 167 0.18 -11.27 -22.59
C ALA A 167 -0.78 -11.99 -21.63
N GLY A 168 -0.54 -11.88 -20.32
CA GLY A 168 -1.36 -12.48 -19.28
C GLY A 168 -2.82 -12.03 -19.37
N SER A 169 -3.04 -10.74 -19.58
CA SER A 169 -4.39 -10.19 -19.67
C SER A 169 -5.21 -10.76 -20.84
N TYR A 170 -4.58 -11.02 -22.00
CA TYR A 170 -5.24 -11.64 -23.15
C TYR A 170 -5.66 -13.09 -22.93
N VAL A 171 -5.05 -13.77 -21.96
CA VAL A 171 -5.36 -15.17 -21.61
C VAL A 171 -6.03 -15.28 -20.23
N GLY A 172 -6.54 -14.18 -19.67
CA GLY A 172 -7.29 -14.18 -18.41
C GLY A 172 -6.44 -14.26 -17.14
N VAL A 173 -5.13 -14.07 -17.23
CA VAL A 173 -4.21 -14.06 -16.09
C VAL A 173 -4.07 -12.63 -15.54
N LYS A 174 -4.30 -12.48 -14.24
CA LYS A 174 -4.21 -11.19 -13.54
C LYS A 174 -2.75 -10.75 -13.36
N PRO A 175 -2.44 -9.44 -13.49
CA PRO A 175 -1.11 -8.93 -13.22
C PRO A 175 -0.77 -9.00 -11.71
N GLN A 176 0.53 -9.01 -11.39
CA GLN A 176 1.05 -9.15 -10.02
C GLN A 176 1.22 -7.81 -9.28
#